data_AF-A0A842NC84-F1
#
_entry.id   AF-A0A842NC84-F1
#
_cell.length_a   1.000
_cell.length_b   1.000
_cell.length_c   1.000
_cell.angle_alpha   90.00
_cell.angle_beta   90.00
_cell.angle_gamma   90.00
#
_symmetry.space_group_name_H-M   'P 1'
#
loop_
_entity.id
_entity.type
_entity.pdbx_description
1 polymer ?
#
loop_
_entity_poly.entity_id
_entity_poly.type
_entity_poly.pdbx_seq_one_letter_code
_entity_poly.pdbx_strand_id
1 'polypeptide(L)' 'MEHYLSVAKEEGISDDEIGAAQSIVMAVSAGRVNAQFRDATGMDE' A
#
# COMPACT_ATOMS: atom_id res chain seq x y z
N MET A 1 4.57 -4.60 -15.27
CA MET A 1 4.09 -5.27 -14.04
C MET A 1 4.47 -6.75 -14.02
N GLU A 2 4.32 -7.44 -15.15
CA GLU A 2 4.78 -8.82 -15.37
C GLU A 2 6.20 -9.12 -14.84
N HIS A 3 7.17 -8.25 -15.12
CA HIS A 3 8.54 -8.43 -14.62
C HIS A 3 8.61 -8.49 -13.09
N TYR A 4 7.95 -7.56 -12.38
CA TYR A 4 7.99 -7.51 -10.92
C TYR A 4 7.21 -8.67 -10.28
N LEU A 5 6.13 -9.11 -10.92
CA LEU A 5 5.36 -10.29 -10.47
C LEU A 5 6.13 -11.59 -10.70
N SER A 6 6.96 -11.68 -11.75
CA SER A 6 7.89 -12.81 -11.94
C SER A 6 8.90 -12.91 -10.80
N VAL A 7 9.49 -11.78 -10.40
CA VAL A 7 10.44 -11.73 -9.28
C VAL A 7 9.76 -12.09 -7.96
N ALA A 8 8.54 -11.58 -7.71
CA ALA A 8 7.81 -11.92 -6.50
C ALA A 8 7.53 -13.44 -6.39
N LYS A 9 7.23 -14.08 -7.53
CA LYS A 9 7.05 -15.53 -7.61
C LYS A 9 8.36 -16.30 -7.39
N GLU A 10 9.48 -15.80 -7.91
CA GLU A 10 10.83 -16.38 -7.69
C GLU A 10 11.26 -16.31 -6.22
N GLU A 11 10.88 -15.23 -5.52
CA GLU A 11 11.13 -15.03 -4.08
C GLU A 11 10.11 -15.72 -3.17
N GLY A 12 9.13 -16.43 -3.73
CA GLY A 12 8.12 -17.17 -2.97
C GLY A 12 7.07 -16.30 -2.28
N ILE A 13 6.91 -15.04 -2.71
CA ILE A 13 5.89 -14.13 -2.19
C ILE A 13 4.53 -14.54 -2.77
N SER A 14 3.55 -14.71 -1.90
CA SER A 14 2.19 -15.10 -2.27
C SER A 14 1.38 -13.95 -2.89
N ASP A 15 0.34 -14.29 -3.65
CA ASP A 15 -0.59 -13.31 -4.22
C ASP A 15 -1.31 -12.49 -3.14
N ASP A 16 -1.56 -13.08 -1.97
CA ASP A 16 -2.15 -12.41 -0.80
C ASP A 16 -1.20 -11.33 -0.24
N GLU A 17 0.10 -11.63 -0.15
CA GLU A 17 1.11 -10.66 0.30
C GLU A 17 1.28 -9.51 -0.71
N ILE A 18 1.25 -9.82 -2.01
CA ILE A 18 1.29 -8.82 -3.09
C ILE A 18 0.03 -7.93 -3.02
N GLY A 19 -1.14 -8.54 -2.86
CA GLY A 19 -2.42 -7.84 -2.73
C GLY A 19 -2.46 -6.93 -1.51
N ALA A 20 -1.95 -7.40 -0.37
CA ALA A 20 -1.82 -6.61 0.84
C ALA A 20 -0.94 -5.38 0.62
N ALA A 21 0.26 -5.56 0.05
CA ALA A 21 1.17 -4.46 -0.26
C ALA A 21 0.54 -3.44 -1.23
N GLN A 22 -0.11 -3.91 -2.29
CA GLN A 22 -0.82 -3.05 -3.24
C GLN A 22 -1.94 -2.25 -2.57
N SER A 23 -2.71 -2.87 -1.66
CA SER A 23 -3.80 -2.19 -0.95
C SER A 23 -3.28 -1.04 -0.07
N ILE A 24 -2.14 -1.23 0.60
CA ILE A 24 -1.49 -0.21 1.42
C ILE A 24 -1.02 0.93 0.54
N VAL A 25 -0.31 0.63 -0.56
CA VAL A 25 0.17 1.64 -1.51
C VAL A 25 -1.01 2.44 -2.05
N MET A 26 -2.09 1.79 -2.47
CA MET A 26 -3.30 2.47 -2.94
C MET A 26 -3.90 3.39 -1.88
N ALA A 27 -3.99 2.96 -0.62
CA ALA A 27 -4.50 3.79 0.48
C ALA A 27 -3.63 5.03 0.75
N VAL A 28 -2.30 4.88 0.67
CA VAL A 28 -1.34 5.98 0.80
C VAL A 28 -1.44 6.93 -0.39
N SER A 29 -1.40 6.42 -1.62
CA SER A 29 -1.48 7.22 -2.86
C SER A 29 -2.81 7.94 -3.00
N ALA A 30 -3.91 7.36 -2.52
CA ALA A 30 -5.21 8.01 -2.46
C ALA A 30 -5.30 9.10 -1.36
N GLY A 31 -4.24 9.33 -0.59
CA GLY A 31 -4.19 10.32 0.49
C GLY A 31 -4.99 9.96 1.73
N ARG A 32 -5.59 8.76 1.80
CA ARG A 32 -6.43 8.34 2.94
C ARG A 32 -5.65 8.28 4.24
N VAL A 33 -4.43 7.74 4.20
CA VAL A 33 -3.55 7.67 5.36
C VAL A 33 -3.17 9.08 5.84
N ASN A 34 -2.91 10.00 4.91
CA ASN A 34 -2.56 11.38 5.25
C ASN A 34 -3.75 12.14 5.86
N ALA A 35 -4.96 11.95 5.35
CA ALA A 35 -6.17 12.54 5.92
C ALA A 35 -6.40 12.06 7.35
N GLN A 36 -6.38 10.74 7.58
CA GLN A 36 -6.51 10.16 8.92
C GLN A 36 -5.45 10.65 9.90
N PHE A 37 -4.21 10.85 9.43
CA PHE A 37 -3.14 11.37 10.24
C PHE A 37 -3.39 12.82 10.69
N ARG A 38 -3.82 13.70 9.78
CA ARG A 38 -4.13 15.10 10.10
C ARG A 38 -5.32 15.23 11.05
N ASP A 39 -6.35 14.40 10.85
CA ASP A 39 -7.51 14.31 11.76
C ASP A 39 -7.07 13.91 13.18
N ALA A 40 -6.18 12.92 13.30
CA ALA A 40 -5.71 12.42 14.58
C ALA A 40 -4.80 13.42 15.32
N THR A 41 -4.08 14.27 14.59
CA THR A 41 -3.15 15.25 15.16
C THR A 41 -3.76 16.64 15.35
N GLY A 42 -5.00 16.87 14.90
CA GLY A 42 -5.66 18.18 14.95
C GLY A 42 -4.98 19.24 14.08
N MET A 43 -4.24 18.82 13.05
CA MET A 43 -3.51 19.75 12.15
C MET A 43 -4.41 20.44 11.12
N ASP A 44 -5.70 20.11 11.12
CA ASP A 44 -6.74 20.70 10.26
C ASP A 44 -7.63 21.73 10.99
N GLU A 45 -7.40 21.98 12.29
CA GLU A 45 -7.99 23.08 13.09
C GLU A 45 -7.07 24.31 13.14
#